data_AF-A0A5C8NY19-F1
#
_entry.id   AF-A0A5C8NY19-F1
#
_cell.length_a   1.000
_cell.length_b   1.000
_cell.length_c   1.000
_cell.angle_alpha   90.00
_cell.angle_beta   90.00
_cell.angle_gamma   90.00
#
_symmetry.space_group_name_H-M   'P 1'
#
loop_
_entity.id
_entity.type
_entity.pdbx_description
1 polymer ?
#
loop_
_entity_poly.entity_id
_entity_poly.type
_entity_poly.pdbx_seq_one_letter_code
_entity_poly.pdbx_strand_id
1 'polypeptide(L)'
;MKYLRILFMTFLASVLAACGGGGDSTTATSAKGTISVQLTDAPATPEYREVWVTVEKVRVHMSDAAGEGDSGWEEIVVDPPRKIDLLTLRNGILADLGQVEVPVGQYHQFRLVLGSGPNDNELVLADGTVEALKTPSGQTSGLKLNAKPFTVEEGQLLELVIDFDAARSIVKSGNSGKYNLKPVVRVIPVLDAGAVAGSFVDPAAAADASVSLQVYDAATGNVTVLRSTTPANGVWKLAPVEEGSAYNLVVAKPGYRTVVITNVPVVAGEIAQIDPIELVAVAGDGSTRRVAAGAVSPAEAALVRALQKVRGDVAAMADGDVVVEVAFANALADTGDFAFDLNVEPALVGDPGTVLADGDNAGMFTFVASGDAGTGEVPNVDLNPGDVLDLSIVLAP
;
A
#
# COMPACT_ATOMS: atom_id res chain seq x y z
N MET A 1 -8.52 -10.80 -101.64
CA MET A 1 -7.48 -10.03 -102.35
C MET A 1 -6.31 -9.83 -101.40
N LYS A 2 -5.08 -10.12 -101.89
CA LYS A 2 -3.77 -9.62 -101.43
C LYS A 2 -3.37 -9.94 -99.98
N TYR A 3 -2.65 -11.05 -99.76
CA TYR A 3 -1.19 -11.14 -99.56
C TYR A 3 -0.69 -10.26 -98.40
N LEU A 4 0.01 -10.83 -97.40
CA LEU A 4 1.50 -10.85 -97.38
C LEU A 4 2.10 -11.28 -96.01
N ARG A 5 2.84 -12.41 -96.05
CA ARG A 5 4.14 -12.77 -95.39
C ARG A 5 4.28 -12.73 -93.86
N ILE A 6 4.44 -13.88 -93.18
CA ILE A 6 5.65 -14.74 -93.02
C ILE A 6 6.72 -14.13 -92.09
N LEU A 7 6.92 -14.75 -90.90
CA LEU A 7 8.21 -15.21 -90.32
C LEU A 7 7.85 -16.00 -89.02
N PHE A 8 7.88 -17.32 -88.90
CA PHE A 8 8.94 -18.36 -88.97
C PHE A 8 9.89 -18.42 -87.74
N MET A 9 10.01 -19.66 -87.22
CA MET A 9 11.06 -20.26 -86.36
C MET A 9 11.04 -19.98 -84.85
N THR A 10 10.61 -20.89 -83.96
CA THR A 10 11.26 -22.13 -83.44
C THR A 10 12.71 -21.97 -82.98
N PHE A 11 13.01 -22.24 -81.70
CA PHE A 11 13.76 -23.42 -81.21
C PHE A 11 14.41 -23.21 -79.80
N LEU A 12 14.12 -24.15 -78.89
CA LEU A 12 15.01 -24.86 -77.93
C LEU A 12 15.95 -24.10 -76.96
N ALA A 13 15.84 -24.41 -75.65
CA ALA A 13 16.82 -25.19 -74.86
C ALA A 13 17.02 -24.73 -73.38
N SER A 14 16.74 -25.68 -72.46
CA SER A 14 17.49 -26.04 -71.23
C SER A 14 17.79 -25.04 -70.08
N VAL A 15 17.14 -25.33 -68.94
CA VAL A 15 17.66 -25.55 -67.56
C VAL A 15 18.86 -24.73 -67.06
N LEU A 16 18.61 -23.93 -66.02
CA LEU A 16 19.47 -23.86 -64.82
C LEU A 16 18.61 -23.66 -63.55
N ALA A 17 18.95 -24.43 -62.52
CA ALA A 17 18.48 -24.28 -61.16
C ALA A 17 19.31 -23.21 -60.42
N ALA A 18 18.68 -22.35 -59.63
CA ALA A 18 19.30 -21.67 -58.48
C ALA A 18 18.24 -21.00 -57.57
N CYS A 19 18.13 -21.54 -56.36
CA CYS A 19 17.91 -20.93 -55.04
C CYS A 19 17.38 -19.48 -54.91
N GLY A 20 16.40 -19.29 -54.02
CA GLY A 20 16.03 -17.99 -53.49
C GLY A 20 14.83 -18.05 -52.55
N GLY A 21 15.05 -18.60 -51.35
CA GLY A 21 14.05 -18.63 -50.29
C GLY A 21 13.64 -17.24 -49.81
N GLY A 22 12.41 -17.14 -49.38
CA GLY A 22 11.83 -15.99 -48.71
C GLY A 22 10.52 -16.45 -48.09
N GLY A 23 10.62 -17.37 -47.12
CA GLY A 23 9.53 -17.54 -46.17
C GLY A 23 9.38 -16.21 -45.50
N ASP A 24 8.29 -15.52 -45.79
CA ASP A 24 7.87 -14.35 -45.03
C ASP A 24 7.44 -14.90 -43.67
N SER A 25 8.45 -15.16 -42.83
CA SER A 25 8.25 -15.07 -41.40
C SER A 25 7.92 -13.62 -41.16
N THR A 26 6.64 -13.28 -41.31
CA THR A 26 6.03 -12.35 -40.36
C THR A 26 6.31 -12.98 -38.99
N THR A 27 7.47 -12.67 -38.42
CA THR A 27 7.61 -12.61 -36.98
C THR A 27 6.46 -11.72 -36.57
N ALA A 28 5.35 -12.34 -36.19
CA ALA A 28 4.31 -11.66 -35.46
C ALA A 28 5.04 -11.11 -34.25
N THR A 29 5.44 -9.83 -34.33
CA THR A 29 5.87 -9.10 -33.17
C THR A 29 4.69 -9.20 -32.23
N SER A 30 4.83 -10.02 -31.19
CA SER A 30 3.81 -10.15 -30.15
C SER A 30 3.44 -8.74 -29.75
N ALA A 31 2.16 -8.39 -29.86
CA ALA A 31 1.68 -7.06 -29.49
C ALA A 31 2.21 -6.74 -28.09
N LYS A 32 2.70 -5.51 -27.90
CA LYS A 32 3.33 -5.08 -26.65
C LYS A 32 2.60 -3.89 -26.06
N GLY A 33 2.65 -3.78 -24.74
CA GLY A 33 2.42 -2.55 -24.00
C GLY A 33 3.65 -2.22 -23.15
N THR A 34 3.53 -1.22 -22.29
CA THR A 34 4.60 -0.78 -21.37
C THR A 34 4.06 -0.76 -19.95
N ILE A 35 4.84 -1.31 -19.01
CA ILE A 35 4.60 -1.14 -17.57
C ILE A 35 5.62 -0.15 -17.05
N SER A 36 5.17 0.92 -16.38
CA SER A 36 6.00 1.84 -15.62
C SER A 36 5.69 1.68 -14.13
N VAL A 37 6.73 1.68 -13.30
CA VAL A 37 6.58 1.50 -11.86
C VAL A 37 7.20 2.67 -11.11
N GLN A 38 6.47 3.18 -10.12
CA GLN A 38 6.93 4.21 -9.21
C GLN A 38 6.81 3.71 -7.76
N LEU A 39 7.53 4.33 -6.84
CA LEU A 39 7.54 4.01 -5.41
C LEU A 39 7.02 5.21 -4.60
N THR A 40 6.22 4.95 -3.58
CA THR A 40 5.76 5.92 -2.58
C THR A 40 5.76 5.27 -1.20
N ASP A 41 5.61 6.10 -0.16
CA ASP A 41 5.55 5.64 1.23
C ASP A 41 4.25 6.06 1.91
N ALA A 42 3.82 5.21 2.84
CA ALA A 42 2.71 5.46 3.75
C ALA A 42 3.20 6.27 4.99
N PRO A 43 2.46 6.42 6.10
CA PRO A 43 2.89 7.27 7.21
C PRO A 43 4.13 6.68 7.89
N ALA A 44 4.95 7.57 8.46
CA ALA A 44 6.04 7.19 9.36
C ALA A 44 5.52 7.12 10.81
N THR A 45 6.21 6.38 11.67
CA THR A 45 6.07 6.56 13.12
C THR A 45 6.99 7.69 13.59
N PRO A 46 6.65 8.40 14.69
CA PRO A 46 7.53 9.44 15.25
C PRO A 46 8.90 8.93 15.71
N GLU A 47 9.04 7.62 15.89
CA GLU A 47 10.29 6.97 16.30
C GLU A 47 11.32 6.90 15.16
N TYR A 48 10.86 6.97 13.91
CA TYR A 48 11.70 6.78 12.72
C TYR A 48 12.06 8.13 12.10
N ARG A 49 13.36 8.37 11.95
CA ARG A 49 13.91 9.57 11.33
C ARG A 49 14.12 9.38 9.83
N GLU A 50 14.65 8.23 9.44
CA GLU A 50 14.89 7.84 8.03
C GLU A 50 14.68 6.33 7.89
N VAL A 51 14.14 5.89 6.76
CA VAL A 51 14.00 4.46 6.44
C VAL A 51 14.53 4.23 5.03
N TRP A 52 15.75 3.70 4.96
CA TRP A 52 16.44 3.44 3.71
C TRP A 52 16.17 2.02 3.21
N VAL A 53 15.76 1.91 1.95
CA VAL A 53 15.72 0.64 1.22
C VAL A 53 16.47 0.75 -0.10
N THR A 54 17.19 -0.31 -0.48
CA THR A 54 17.85 -0.36 -1.80
C THR A 54 17.00 -1.20 -2.74
N VAL A 55 16.50 -0.58 -3.81
CA VAL A 55 15.71 -1.27 -4.84
C VAL A 55 16.63 -1.71 -5.98
N GLU A 56 16.62 -2.99 -6.30
CA GLU A 56 17.39 -3.57 -7.40
C GLU A 56 16.56 -3.75 -8.67
N LYS A 57 15.33 -4.28 -8.54
CA LYS A 57 14.43 -4.47 -9.67
C LYS A 57 12.99 -4.73 -9.24
N VAL A 58 12.07 -4.57 -10.19
CA VAL A 58 10.70 -5.06 -10.11
C VAL A 58 10.49 -6.14 -11.17
N ARG A 59 9.87 -7.25 -10.81
CA ARG A 59 9.60 -8.37 -11.71
C ARG A 59 8.10 -8.57 -11.85
N VAL A 60 7.62 -8.86 -13.05
CA VAL A 60 6.20 -9.11 -13.33
C VAL A 60 6.01 -10.40 -14.11
N HIS A 61 4.90 -11.09 -13.86
CA HIS A 61 4.60 -12.37 -14.50
C HIS A 61 3.10 -12.59 -14.74
N MET A 62 2.75 -13.25 -15.85
CA MET A 62 1.36 -13.56 -16.23
C MET A 62 0.74 -14.74 -15.47
N SER A 63 1.53 -15.47 -14.68
CA SER A 63 1.05 -16.57 -13.84
C SER A 63 1.21 -16.22 -12.36
N ASP A 64 0.13 -16.36 -11.59
CA ASP A 64 0.14 -16.20 -10.13
C ASP A 64 0.95 -17.30 -9.41
N ALA A 65 1.10 -18.46 -10.05
CA ALA A 65 1.80 -19.62 -9.52
C ALA A 65 3.29 -19.67 -9.92
N ALA A 66 3.80 -18.65 -10.63
CA ALA A 66 5.17 -18.66 -11.11
C ALA A 66 6.19 -18.68 -9.98
N GLY A 67 7.09 -19.66 -10.06
CA GLY A 67 8.26 -19.80 -9.23
C GLY A 67 9.39 -18.85 -9.62
N GLU A 68 10.40 -18.81 -8.77
CA GLU A 68 11.50 -17.84 -8.83
C GLU A 68 12.31 -17.90 -10.13
N GLY A 69 12.58 -19.13 -10.60
CA GLY A 69 13.41 -19.44 -11.77
C GLY A 69 12.60 -19.84 -13.01
N ASP A 70 11.27 -19.67 -12.97
CA ASP A 70 10.42 -19.94 -14.13
C ASP A 70 10.74 -18.96 -15.26
N SER A 71 10.51 -19.36 -16.51
CA SER A 71 10.62 -18.47 -17.66
C SER A 71 9.40 -17.54 -17.76
N GLY A 72 9.56 -16.36 -18.35
CA GLY A 72 8.45 -15.43 -18.61
C GLY A 72 8.37 -14.25 -17.64
N TRP A 73 9.36 -14.11 -16.75
CA TRP A 73 9.52 -12.89 -15.95
C TRP A 73 9.98 -11.75 -16.85
N GLU A 74 9.25 -10.64 -16.80
CA GLU A 74 9.69 -9.36 -17.33
C GLU A 74 10.24 -8.51 -16.18
N GLU A 75 11.34 -7.81 -16.40
CA GLU A 75 12.07 -7.11 -15.34
C GLU A 75 12.25 -5.62 -15.64
N ILE A 76 11.93 -4.79 -14.67
CA ILE A 76 12.31 -3.37 -14.60
C ILE A 76 13.57 -3.33 -13.73
N VAL A 77 14.73 -3.30 -14.38
CA VAL A 77 16.03 -3.30 -13.68
C VAL A 77 16.39 -1.87 -13.29
N VAL A 78 16.72 -1.66 -12.01
CA VAL A 78 17.22 -0.39 -11.48
C VAL A 78 18.75 -0.48 -11.44
N ASP A 79 19.42 0.12 -12.43
CA ASP A 79 20.89 0.08 -12.57
C ASP A 79 21.49 1.50 -12.60
N PRO A 80 22.36 1.87 -11.64
CA PRO A 80 22.73 1.09 -10.45
C PRO A 80 21.54 0.92 -9.48
N PRO A 81 21.55 -0.11 -8.61
CA PRO A 81 20.57 -0.25 -7.54
C PRO A 81 20.47 1.05 -6.74
N ARG A 82 19.25 1.46 -6.45
CA ARG A 82 18.99 2.79 -5.88
C ARG A 82 18.57 2.67 -4.43
N LYS A 83 19.34 3.31 -3.55
CA LYS A 83 19.04 3.48 -2.14
C LYS A 83 18.13 4.70 -1.94
N ILE A 84 16.95 4.49 -1.36
CA ILE A 84 15.86 5.46 -1.27
C ILE A 84 15.42 5.57 0.18
N ASP A 85 15.30 6.80 0.70
CA ASP A 85 14.64 7.06 1.98
C ASP A 85 13.13 7.13 1.75
N LEU A 86 12.41 6.11 2.21
CA LEU A 86 10.97 6.00 2.07
C LEU A 86 10.24 7.19 2.68
N LEU A 87 10.75 7.73 3.79
CA LEU A 87 10.08 8.82 4.50
C LEU A 87 10.07 10.15 3.72
N THR A 88 10.84 10.23 2.63
CA THR A 88 10.80 11.36 1.68
C THR A 88 9.71 11.24 0.62
N LEU A 89 9.10 10.05 0.45
CA LEU A 89 8.11 9.74 -0.58
C LEU A 89 6.67 9.82 -0.08
N ARG A 90 6.44 10.54 1.02
CA ARG A 90 5.12 10.75 1.61
C ARG A 90 4.40 11.92 0.94
N ASN A 91 3.14 12.15 1.32
CA ASN A 91 2.34 13.29 0.86
C ASN A 91 2.18 13.38 -0.68
N GLY A 92 2.07 12.22 -1.34
CA GLY A 92 1.87 12.11 -2.78
C GLY A 92 3.13 12.30 -3.63
N ILE A 93 4.32 12.23 -3.03
CA ILE A 93 5.61 12.21 -3.74
C ILE A 93 5.87 10.79 -4.26
N LEU A 94 6.30 10.69 -5.53
CA LEU A 94 6.56 9.42 -6.21
C LEU A 94 8.02 9.38 -6.71
N ALA A 95 8.68 8.24 -6.55
CA ALA A 95 10.01 7.97 -7.10
C ALA A 95 9.92 6.98 -8.27
N ASP A 96 10.34 7.38 -9.46
CA ASP A 96 10.30 6.53 -10.65
C ASP A 96 11.27 5.34 -10.55
N LEU A 97 10.78 4.11 -10.61
CA LEU A 97 11.58 2.88 -10.66
C LEU A 97 11.93 2.45 -12.08
N GLY A 98 11.36 3.10 -13.09
CA GLY A 98 11.60 2.83 -14.50
C GLY A 98 10.42 2.09 -15.15
N GLN A 99 10.67 1.58 -16.35
CA GLN A 99 9.65 0.97 -17.18
C GLN A 99 10.22 -0.18 -18.02
N VAL A 100 9.34 -1.06 -18.48
CA VAL A 100 9.68 -2.17 -19.36
C VAL A 100 8.57 -2.40 -20.38
N GLU A 101 8.93 -2.66 -21.63
CA GLU A 101 7.98 -3.15 -22.64
C GLU A 101 7.68 -4.61 -22.40
N VAL A 102 6.41 -4.98 -22.35
CA VAL A 102 5.97 -6.34 -22.06
C VAL A 102 4.95 -6.84 -23.09
N PRO A 103 4.83 -8.16 -23.31
CA PRO A 103 3.75 -8.70 -24.12
C PRO A 103 2.37 -8.31 -23.59
N VAL A 104 1.42 -8.08 -24.50
CA VAL A 104 0.01 -7.88 -24.16
C VAL A 104 -0.52 -9.11 -23.42
N GLY A 105 -1.23 -8.88 -22.32
CA GLY A 105 -1.80 -9.94 -21.51
C GLY A 105 -2.14 -9.52 -20.09
N GLN A 106 -2.61 -10.48 -19.30
CA GLN A 106 -2.95 -10.27 -17.90
C GLN A 106 -1.80 -10.69 -17.00
N TYR A 107 -1.34 -9.77 -16.15
CA TYR A 107 -0.26 -9.95 -15.19
C TYR A 107 -0.84 -10.17 -13.81
N HIS A 108 -0.46 -11.27 -13.18
CA HIS A 108 -1.02 -11.70 -11.89
C HIS A 108 -0.01 -11.60 -10.75
N GLN A 109 1.29 -11.59 -11.04
CA GLN A 109 2.33 -11.63 -10.02
C GLN A 109 3.31 -10.48 -10.20
N PHE A 110 3.56 -9.77 -9.11
CA PHE A 110 4.50 -8.65 -9.00
C PHE A 110 5.48 -8.96 -7.89
N ARG A 111 6.77 -8.72 -8.12
CA ARG A 111 7.81 -8.90 -7.11
C ARG A 111 8.72 -7.70 -7.01
N LEU A 112 8.98 -7.24 -5.79
CA LEU A 112 9.98 -6.21 -5.50
C LEU A 112 11.25 -6.88 -5.00
N VAL A 113 12.36 -6.68 -5.70
CA VAL A 113 13.69 -7.16 -5.28
C VAL A 113 14.42 -5.99 -4.62
N LEU A 114 14.77 -6.17 -3.35
CA LEU A 114 15.59 -5.23 -2.60
C LEU A 114 17.01 -5.81 -2.44
N GLY A 115 17.97 -4.92 -2.22
CA GLY A 115 19.34 -5.28 -1.87
C GLY A 115 19.38 -6.00 -0.52
N SER A 116 20.29 -6.97 -0.39
CA SER A 116 20.46 -7.82 0.80
C SER A 116 21.83 -7.65 1.48
N GLY A 117 22.63 -6.70 1.00
CA GLY A 117 23.90 -6.30 1.58
C GLY A 117 23.73 -5.65 2.95
N PRO A 118 24.80 -5.62 3.76
CA PRO A 118 24.74 -5.17 5.15
C PRO A 118 24.31 -3.72 5.35
N ASN A 119 24.46 -2.87 4.31
CA ASN A 119 24.13 -1.45 4.33
C ASN A 119 23.08 -1.09 3.27
N ASP A 120 22.41 -2.09 2.70
CA ASP A 120 21.44 -1.88 1.62
C ASP A 120 20.12 -1.35 2.18
N ASN A 121 19.72 -1.82 3.37
CA ASN A 121 18.52 -1.35 4.06
C ASN A 121 18.86 -0.97 5.50
N GLU A 122 18.44 0.21 5.92
CA GLU A 122 18.82 0.79 7.22
C GLU A 122 17.65 1.59 7.79
N LEU A 123 17.47 1.52 9.10
CA LEU A 123 16.59 2.38 9.87
C LEU A 123 17.46 3.38 10.63
N VAL A 124 17.09 4.64 10.59
CA VAL A 124 17.65 5.64 11.49
C VAL A 124 16.58 6.10 12.47
N LEU A 125 16.83 5.91 13.75
CA LEU A 125 15.92 6.30 14.82
C LEU A 125 15.98 7.81 15.09
N ALA A 126 14.96 8.32 15.77
CA ALA A 126 14.85 9.73 16.17
C ALA A 126 16.06 10.22 16.98
N ASP A 127 16.71 9.35 17.76
CA ASP A 127 17.92 9.66 18.54
C ASP A 127 19.21 9.65 17.70
N GLY A 128 19.12 9.31 16.41
CA GLY A 128 20.25 9.23 15.48
C GLY A 128 20.90 7.84 15.38
N THR A 129 20.47 6.85 16.17
CA THR A 129 20.96 5.47 16.08
C THR A 129 20.64 4.86 14.73
N VAL A 130 21.63 4.22 14.10
CA VAL A 130 21.49 3.54 12.81
C VAL A 130 21.46 2.04 13.02
N GLU A 131 20.42 1.39 12.51
CA GLU A 131 20.18 -0.04 12.62
C GLU A 131 20.10 -0.66 11.22
N ALA A 132 20.89 -1.69 10.98
CA ALA A 132 20.80 -2.44 9.73
C ALA A 132 19.51 -3.26 9.70
N LEU A 133 18.72 -3.12 8.64
CA LEU A 133 17.47 -3.84 8.48
C LEU A 133 17.71 -5.17 7.77
N LYS A 134 17.52 -6.26 8.52
CA LYS A 134 17.55 -7.59 7.93
C LYS A 134 16.25 -7.85 7.17
N THR A 135 16.37 -8.23 5.91
CA THR A 135 15.25 -8.60 5.06
C THR A 135 14.81 -10.04 5.31
N PRO A 136 13.59 -10.46 4.94
CA PRO A 136 13.17 -11.84 5.04
C PRO A 136 14.01 -12.72 4.10
N SER A 137 14.08 -14.03 4.37
CA SER A 137 14.66 -15.01 3.43
C SER A 137 13.90 -15.01 2.11
N GLY A 138 14.60 -15.15 0.97
CA GLY A 138 13.98 -15.24 -0.38
C GLY A 138 14.21 -14.04 -1.30
N GLN A 139 15.07 -13.07 -0.94
CA GLN A 139 15.27 -11.86 -1.75
C GLN A 139 15.86 -12.08 -3.14
N THR A 140 16.57 -13.18 -3.40
CA THR A 140 17.04 -13.50 -4.76
C THR A 140 15.91 -13.55 -5.78
N SER A 141 14.69 -13.86 -5.34
CA SER A 141 13.53 -13.96 -6.22
C SER A 141 12.57 -12.78 -6.14
N GLY A 142 12.71 -11.93 -5.11
CA GLY A 142 11.88 -10.77 -4.83
C GLY A 142 10.67 -11.07 -3.94
N LEU A 143 10.33 -10.09 -3.10
CA LEU A 143 9.12 -10.09 -2.29
C LEU A 143 7.89 -10.09 -3.19
N LYS A 144 7.04 -11.12 -3.10
CA LYS A 144 5.73 -11.13 -3.78
C LYS A 144 4.85 -10.01 -3.22
N LEU A 145 4.35 -9.17 -4.11
CA LEU A 145 3.45 -8.07 -3.78
C LEU A 145 2.00 -8.54 -3.92
N ASN A 146 1.16 -8.19 -2.96
CA ASN A 146 -0.26 -8.45 -3.05
C ASN A 146 -0.89 -7.41 -3.97
N ALA A 147 -1.20 -7.82 -5.19
CA ALA A 147 -1.82 -6.99 -6.22
C ALA A 147 -2.99 -7.74 -6.86
N LYS A 148 -4.03 -7.01 -7.26
CA LYS A 148 -5.05 -7.55 -8.17
C LYS A 148 -4.39 -7.76 -9.55
N PRO A 149 -4.87 -8.72 -10.38
CA PRO A 149 -4.37 -8.86 -11.73
C PRO A 149 -4.59 -7.59 -12.57
N PHE A 150 -3.62 -7.22 -13.39
CA PHE A 150 -3.72 -6.08 -14.31
C PHE A 150 -3.60 -6.53 -15.76
N THR A 151 -4.37 -5.92 -16.64
CA THR A 151 -4.30 -6.17 -18.08
C THR A 151 -3.43 -5.10 -18.74
N VAL A 152 -2.49 -5.54 -19.57
CA VAL A 152 -1.70 -4.66 -20.46
C VAL A 152 -2.21 -4.85 -21.88
N GLU A 153 -2.77 -3.80 -22.46
CA GLU A 153 -3.27 -3.73 -23.84
C GLU A 153 -2.19 -3.25 -24.82
N GLU A 154 -2.44 -3.45 -26.11
CA GLU A 154 -1.49 -3.06 -27.18
C GLU A 154 -1.28 -1.54 -27.18
N GLY A 155 -0.01 -1.13 -27.08
CA GLY A 155 0.38 0.28 -27.02
C GLY A 155 0.02 1.01 -25.72
N GLN A 156 -0.57 0.32 -24.74
CA GLN A 156 -0.94 0.91 -23.46
C GLN A 156 0.31 1.17 -22.61
N LEU A 157 0.35 2.32 -21.95
CA LEU A 157 1.22 2.56 -20.80
C LEU A 157 0.42 2.30 -19.51
N LEU A 158 0.76 1.21 -18.82
CA LEU A 158 0.22 0.90 -17.49
C LEU A 158 1.17 1.44 -16.43
N GLU A 159 0.77 2.52 -15.77
CA GLU A 159 1.49 3.10 -14.63
C GLU A 159 1.03 2.45 -13.33
N LEU A 160 1.99 1.92 -12.56
CA LEU A 160 1.77 1.30 -11.25
C LEU A 160 2.56 2.04 -10.18
N VAL A 161 1.94 2.28 -9.04
CA VAL A 161 2.59 2.82 -7.85
C VAL A 161 2.69 1.71 -6.80
N ILE A 162 3.91 1.42 -6.36
CA ILE A 162 4.21 0.58 -5.21
C ILE A 162 4.12 1.49 -3.97
N ASP A 163 3.13 1.25 -3.11
CA ASP A 163 2.98 1.91 -1.82
C ASP A 163 3.61 1.04 -0.73
N PHE A 164 4.76 1.46 -0.24
CA PHE A 164 5.51 0.78 0.80
C PHE A 164 5.13 1.40 2.15
N ASP A 165 4.59 0.62 3.08
CA ASP A 165 4.23 1.16 4.41
C ASP A 165 5.41 0.98 5.37
N ALA A 166 6.34 1.94 5.41
CA ALA A 166 7.55 1.83 6.23
C ALA A 166 7.23 1.59 7.71
N ALA A 167 6.22 2.28 8.26
CA ALA A 167 5.84 2.15 9.66
C ALA A 167 5.34 0.75 10.02
N ARG A 168 4.57 0.10 9.13
CA ARG A 168 4.15 -1.30 9.31
C ARG A 168 5.22 -2.30 8.92
N SER A 169 6.18 -1.92 8.09
CA SER A 169 7.19 -2.83 7.56
C SER A 169 8.36 -3.10 8.50
N ILE A 170 8.58 -2.26 9.50
CA ILE A 170 9.70 -2.40 10.43
C ILE A 170 9.22 -3.08 11.71
N VAL A 171 9.88 -4.18 12.05
CA VAL A 171 9.56 -5.00 13.22
C VAL A 171 10.75 -5.04 14.16
N LYS A 172 10.51 -4.80 15.45
CA LYS A 172 11.52 -4.96 16.50
C LYS A 172 11.50 -6.36 17.10
N SER A 173 12.66 -6.98 17.24
CA SER A 173 12.87 -8.19 18.03
C SER A 173 12.91 -7.84 19.51
N GLY A 174 12.04 -8.45 20.31
CA GLY A 174 11.91 -8.14 21.74
C GLY A 174 13.19 -8.39 22.54
N ASN A 175 13.75 -9.61 22.42
CA ASN A 175 14.90 -10.01 23.26
C ASN A 175 16.23 -9.38 22.82
N SER A 176 16.42 -9.20 21.52
CA SER A 176 17.68 -8.68 20.97
C SER A 176 17.68 -7.17 20.74
N GLY A 177 16.49 -6.53 20.74
CA GLY A 177 16.31 -5.12 20.42
C GLY A 177 16.52 -4.76 18.94
N LYS A 178 16.90 -5.72 18.10
CA LYS A 178 17.22 -5.53 16.68
C LYS A 178 15.97 -5.24 15.85
N TYR A 179 16.14 -4.61 14.69
CA TYR A 179 15.07 -4.35 13.75
C TYR A 179 15.18 -5.26 12.51
N ASN A 180 14.03 -5.75 12.05
CA ASN A 180 13.88 -6.54 10.83
C ASN A 180 12.92 -5.82 9.89
N LEU A 181 13.12 -6.01 8.59
CA LEU A 181 12.20 -5.55 7.56
C LEU A 181 11.25 -6.70 7.19
N LYS A 182 9.96 -6.54 7.44
CA LYS A 182 8.85 -7.39 6.97
C LYS A 182 7.95 -6.51 6.09
N PRO A 183 8.29 -6.33 4.80
CA PRO A 183 7.62 -5.32 3.97
C PRO A 183 6.10 -5.51 3.89
N VAL A 184 5.37 -4.44 4.16
CA VAL A 184 3.93 -4.31 3.92
C VAL A 184 3.77 -3.39 2.72
N VAL A 185 3.42 -3.98 1.58
CA VAL A 185 3.46 -3.29 0.28
C VAL A 185 2.18 -3.53 -0.50
N ARG A 186 1.69 -2.49 -1.17
CA ARG A 186 0.54 -2.55 -2.09
C ARG A 186 0.93 -2.05 -3.47
N VAL A 187 0.20 -2.48 -4.49
CA VAL A 187 0.36 -2.01 -5.88
C VAL A 187 -0.94 -1.36 -6.34
N ILE A 188 -0.84 -0.13 -6.84
CA ILE A 188 -1.98 0.71 -7.19
C ILE A 188 -1.84 1.14 -8.66
N PRO A 189 -2.84 0.88 -9.51
CA PRO A 189 -2.85 1.40 -10.87
C PRO A 189 -3.17 2.90 -10.88
N VAL A 190 -2.55 3.66 -11.79
CA VAL A 190 -2.76 5.12 -11.89
C VAL A 190 -3.87 5.49 -12.88
N LEU A 191 -4.19 4.62 -13.85
CA LEU A 191 -5.08 4.92 -14.97
C LEU A 191 -6.50 5.36 -14.53
N ASP A 192 -6.98 4.84 -13.40
CA ASP A 192 -8.30 5.13 -12.81
C ASP A 192 -8.17 5.72 -11.41
N ALA A 193 -7.09 6.46 -11.16
CA ALA A 193 -6.79 7.03 -9.86
C ALA A 193 -7.10 8.54 -9.78
N GLY A 194 -7.69 8.93 -8.66
CA GLY A 194 -7.79 10.32 -8.20
C GLY A 194 -6.87 10.57 -7.01
N ALA A 195 -7.19 11.63 -6.27
CA ALA A 195 -6.52 11.99 -5.03
C ALA A 195 -7.51 12.56 -4.02
N VAL A 196 -7.16 12.47 -2.74
CA VAL A 196 -7.83 13.20 -1.65
C VAL A 196 -6.80 14.11 -1.00
N ALA A 197 -7.12 15.38 -0.79
CA ALA A 197 -6.23 16.34 -0.17
C ALA A 197 -6.98 17.28 0.77
N GLY A 198 -6.24 17.84 1.71
CA GLY A 198 -6.77 18.83 2.63
C GLY A 198 -5.68 19.43 3.50
N SER A 199 -6.12 20.12 4.54
CA SER A 199 -5.24 20.73 5.51
C SER A 199 -5.81 20.67 6.92
N PHE A 200 -5.02 21.12 7.89
CA PHE A 200 -5.42 21.33 9.26
C PHE A 200 -5.55 22.83 9.54
N VAL A 201 -6.51 23.18 10.40
CA VAL A 201 -6.68 24.56 10.88
C VAL A 201 -5.45 25.02 11.64
N ASP A 202 -4.91 24.16 12.51
CA ASP A 202 -3.64 24.37 13.22
C ASP A 202 -2.59 23.35 12.76
N PRO A 203 -1.64 23.76 11.89
CA PRO A 203 -0.54 22.92 11.44
C PRO A 203 0.34 22.35 12.56
N ALA A 204 0.53 23.07 13.67
CA ALA A 204 1.36 22.62 14.77
C ALA A 204 0.65 21.53 15.58
N ALA A 205 -0.65 21.68 15.80
CA ALA A 205 -1.48 20.64 16.42
C ALA A 205 -1.54 19.36 15.58
N ALA A 206 -1.33 19.45 14.26
CA ALA A 206 -1.36 18.31 13.34
C ALA A 206 -0.02 17.59 13.16
N ALA A 207 1.07 18.07 13.77
CA ALA A 207 2.35 17.37 13.74
C ALA A 207 2.17 15.92 14.24
N ASP A 208 2.78 14.96 13.55
CA ASP A 208 2.70 13.52 13.87
C ASP A 208 1.29 12.90 13.81
N ALA A 209 0.29 13.60 13.28
CA ALA A 209 -1.00 12.99 12.98
C ALA A 209 -0.83 11.96 11.84
N SER A 210 -1.68 10.94 11.85
CA SER A 210 -1.87 10.03 10.72
C SER A 210 -3.15 10.40 10.00
N VAL A 211 -3.09 10.55 8.69
CA VAL A 211 -4.26 10.71 7.83
C VAL A 211 -4.35 9.49 6.93
N SER A 212 -5.48 8.82 6.92
CA SER A 212 -5.69 7.59 6.16
C SER A 212 -7.03 7.58 5.47
N LEU A 213 -7.10 6.96 4.29
CA LEU A 213 -8.32 6.68 3.58
C LEU A 213 -8.58 5.18 3.64
N GLN A 214 -9.76 4.80 4.11
CA GLN A 214 -10.09 3.42 4.47
C GLN A 214 -11.42 2.98 3.85
N VAL A 215 -11.56 1.68 3.63
CA VAL A 215 -12.81 1.02 3.26
C VAL A 215 -13.20 0.06 4.37
N TYR A 216 -14.46 0.08 4.75
CA TYR A 216 -15.07 -0.97 5.57
C TYR A 216 -15.96 -1.85 4.69
N ASP A 217 -15.68 -3.15 4.69
CA ASP A 217 -16.54 -4.14 4.04
C ASP A 217 -17.45 -4.78 5.10
N ALA A 218 -18.71 -4.38 5.12
CA ALA A 218 -19.70 -4.90 6.06
C ALA A 218 -20.01 -6.41 5.86
N ALA A 219 -19.77 -6.96 4.67
CA ALA A 219 -20.01 -8.38 4.40
C ALA A 219 -18.95 -9.28 5.03
N THR A 220 -17.70 -8.79 5.09
CA THR A 220 -16.58 -9.54 5.67
C THR A 220 -16.14 -9.04 7.04
N GLY A 221 -16.59 -7.85 7.46
CA GLY A 221 -16.14 -7.17 8.67
C GLY A 221 -14.75 -6.54 8.54
N ASN A 222 -14.14 -6.57 7.35
CA ASN A 222 -12.76 -6.16 7.15
C ASN A 222 -12.62 -4.65 6.93
N VAL A 223 -11.58 -4.07 7.52
CA VAL A 223 -11.15 -2.70 7.25
C VAL A 223 -9.88 -2.72 6.41
N THR A 224 -9.90 -2.08 5.25
CA THR A 224 -8.74 -1.93 4.37
C THR A 224 -8.29 -0.48 4.36
N VAL A 225 -7.06 -0.20 4.80
CA VAL A 225 -6.42 1.11 4.60
C VAL A 225 -5.94 1.18 3.16
N LEU A 226 -6.56 2.02 2.33
CA LEU A 226 -6.21 2.19 0.93
C LEU A 226 -4.94 3.00 0.78
N ARG A 227 -4.87 4.12 1.49
CA ARG A 227 -3.74 5.05 1.53
C ARG A 227 -3.62 5.71 2.87
N SER A 228 -2.41 6.11 3.23
CA SER A 228 -2.17 6.88 4.44
C SER A 228 -0.92 7.74 4.29
N THR A 229 -0.84 8.80 5.09
CA THR A 229 0.30 9.70 5.10
C THR A 229 0.43 10.44 6.43
N THR A 230 1.61 11.01 6.66
CA THR A 230 1.84 11.97 7.73
C THR A 230 1.78 13.38 7.12
N PRO A 231 0.99 14.32 7.68
CA PRO A 231 0.92 15.69 7.18
C PRO A 231 2.28 16.38 7.22
N ALA A 232 2.54 17.22 6.22
CA ALA A 232 3.72 18.09 6.17
C ALA A 232 3.25 19.54 6.29
N ASN A 233 3.68 20.25 7.34
CA ASN A 233 3.26 21.62 7.64
C ASN A 233 1.73 21.81 7.65
N GLY A 234 1.00 20.83 8.19
CA GLY A 234 -0.47 20.86 8.26
C GLY A 234 -1.19 20.61 6.94
N VAL A 235 -0.49 20.27 5.86
CA VAL A 235 -1.09 19.89 4.56
C VAL A 235 -0.86 18.41 4.32
N TRP A 236 -1.83 17.74 3.73
CA TRP A 236 -1.77 16.33 3.42
C TRP A 236 -2.44 16.01 2.08
N LYS A 237 -1.94 14.96 1.43
CA LYS A 237 -2.42 14.44 0.16
C LYS A 237 -2.27 12.92 0.13
N LEU A 238 -3.34 12.24 -0.26
CA LEU A 238 -3.41 10.81 -0.50
C LEU A 238 -3.58 10.61 -2.01
N ALA A 239 -2.54 10.13 -2.70
CA ALA A 239 -2.53 9.96 -4.15
C ALA A 239 -1.43 8.99 -4.61
N PRO A 240 -1.67 8.09 -5.58
CA PRO A 240 -2.96 7.76 -6.22
C PRO A 240 -3.95 7.00 -5.31
N VAL A 241 -5.26 7.22 -5.53
CA VAL A 241 -6.35 6.45 -4.91
C VAL A 241 -7.30 6.00 -6.02
N GLU A 242 -7.68 4.73 -6.05
CA GLU A 242 -8.70 4.20 -6.98
C GLU A 242 -10.00 5.03 -6.87
N GLU A 243 -10.71 5.22 -7.99
CA GLU A 243 -12.01 5.89 -7.94
C GLU A 243 -13.05 5.12 -7.11
N GLY A 244 -13.91 5.86 -6.41
CA GLY A 244 -14.91 5.27 -5.49
C GLY A 244 -15.50 6.30 -4.53
N SER A 245 -16.59 5.95 -3.85
CA SER A 245 -17.29 6.88 -2.95
C SER A 245 -17.61 6.35 -1.56
N ALA A 246 -17.29 5.08 -1.29
CA ALA A 246 -17.52 4.44 0.01
C ALA A 246 -16.28 4.51 0.92
N TYR A 247 -15.53 5.60 0.82
CA TYR A 247 -14.28 5.77 1.54
C TYR A 247 -14.47 6.58 2.81
N ASN A 248 -13.73 6.20 3.85
CA ASN A 248 -13.70 6.86 5.14
C ASN A 248 -12.33 7.48 5.33
N LEU A 249 -12.27 8.81 5.42
CA LEU A 249 -11.05 9.51 5.82
C LEU A 249 -10.96 9.47 7.35
N VAL A 250 -9.87 8.95 7.87
CA VAL A 250 -9.62 8.82 9.30
C VAL A 250 -8.38 9.60 9.65
N VAL A 251 -8.52 10.54 10.58
CA VAL A 251 -7.40 11.25 11.19
C VAL A 251 -7.27 10.80 12.63
N ALA A 252 -6.09 10.28 12.96
CA ALA A 252 -5.76 9.81 14.29
C ALA A 252 -4.46 10.45 14.79
N LYS A 253 -4.46 10.85 16.06
CA LYS A 253 -3.28 11.35 16.75
C LYS A 253 -3.42 11.10 18.26
N PRO A 254 -2.39 10.53 18.93
CA PRO A 254 -2.43 10.38 20.39
C PRO A 254 -2.69 11.71 21.10
N GLY A 255 -3.68 11.73 21.99
CA GLY A 255 -4.12 12.94 22.71
C GLY A 255 -5.14 13.81 22.02
N TYR A 256 -5.62 13.39 20.87
CA TYR A 256 -6.70 14.06 20.17
C TYR A 256 -7.80 13.05 19.89
N ARG A 257 -9.03 13.55 19.77
CA ARG A 257 -10.16 12.75 19.32
C ARG A 257 -9.93 12.29 17.89
N THR A 258 -10.29 11.04 17.59
CA THR A 258 -10.29 10.54 16.21
C THR A 258 -11.32 11.31 15.39
N VAL A 259 -10.93 11.76 14.20
CA VAL A 259 -11.86 12.35 13.21
C VAL A 259 -12.12 11.32 12.11
N VAL A 260 -13.39 11.12 11.77
CA VAL A 260 -13.83 10.24 10.69
C VAL A 260 -14.77 10.99 9.76
N ILE A 261 -14.34 11.22 8.53
CA ILE A 261 -15.18 11.76 7.46
C ILE A 261 -15.60 10.60 6.57
N THR A 262 -16.89 10.27 6.57
CA THR A 262 -17.48 9.17 5.80
C THR A 262 -17.79 9.57 4.37
N ASN A 263 -18.03 8.60 3.48
CA ASN A 263 -18.50 8.85 2.11
C ASN A 263 -17.64 9.82 1.28
N VAL A 264 -16.32 9.78 1.46
CA VAL A 264 -15.39 10.63 0.70
C VAL A 264 -15.33 10.17 -0.76
N PRO A 265 -15.75 11.00 -1.73
CA PRO A 265 -15.71 10.64 -3.13
C PRO A 265 -14.31 10.82 -3.71
N VAL A 266 -13.89 9.90 -4.57
CA VAL A 266 -12.69 9.97 -5.39
C VAL A 266 -13.11 9.72 -6.83
N VAL A 267 -12.76 10.66 -7.69
CA VAL A 267 -13.02 10.61 -9.13
C VAL A 267 -11.67 10.54 -9.84
N ALA A 268 -11.54 9.65 -10.83
CA ALA A 268 -10.32 9.51 -11.61
C ALA A 268 -9.88 10.85 -12.22
N GLY A 269 -8.59 11.18 -12.07
CA GLY A 269 -8.02 12.43 -12.56
C GLY A 269 -8.36 13.69 -11.76
N GLU A 270 -9.19 13.60 -10.70
CA GLU A 270 -9.57 14.73 -9.86
C GLU A 270 -8.93 14.65 -8.46
N ILE A 271 -8.88 15.81 -7.78
CA ILE A 271 -8.48 15.89 -6.37
C ILE A 271 -9.70 16.29 -5.55
N ALA A 272 -10.22 15.36 -4.76
CA ALA A 272 -11.24 15.64 -3.76
C ALA A 272 -10.64 16.51 -2.64
N GLN A 273 -11.14 17.75 -2.52
CA GLN A 273 -10.71 18.69 -1.48
C GLN A 273 -11.56 18.48 -0.22
N ILE A 274 -10.90 18.28 0.91
CA ILE A 274 -11.51 18.21 2.23
C ILE A 274 -11.28 19.53 2.94
N ASP A 275 -12.34 20.06 3.56
CA ASP A 275 -12.26 21.29 4.35
C ASP A 275 -11.21 21.16 5.47
N PRO A 276 -10.57 22.27 5.88
CA PRO A 276 -9.56 22.24 6.92
C PRO A 276 -10.07 21.56 8.20
N ILE A 277 -9.35 20.54 8.65
CA ILE A 277 -9.73 19.75 9.82
C ILE A 277 -9.21 20.43 11.08
N GLU A 278 -10.09 20.64 12.05
CA GLU A 278 -9.73 21.08 13.41
C GLU A 278 -9.57 19.86 14.31
N LEU A 279 -8.40 19.72 14.93
CA LEU A 279 -8.14 18.64 15.89
C LEU A 279 -8.61 19.07 17.28
N VAL A 280 -9.43 18.22 17.91
CA VAL A 280 -9.91 18.43 19.27
C VAL A 280 -9.06 17.62 20.24
N ALA A 281 -8.32 18.31 21.11
CA ALA A 281 -7.53 17.66 22.15
C ALA A 281 -8.45 16.98 23.18
N VAL A 282 -8.09 15.78 23.61
CA VAL A 282 -8.78 15.08 24.70
C VAL A 282 -8.43 15.70 26.05
N ALA A 283 -9.24 15.43 27.07
CA ALA A 283 -8.93 15.91 28.42
C ALA A 283 -7.51 15.49 28.87
N GLY A 284 -6.69 16.47 29.28
CA GLY A 284 -5.30 16.26 29.68
C GLY A 284 -5.10 15.67 31.09
N ASP A 285 -6.17 15.22 31.75
CA ASP A 285 -6.15 14.68 33.11
C ASP A 285 -5.83 13.18 33.16
N GLY A 286 -5.57 12.55 32.01
CA GLY A 286 -5.27 11.12 31.89
C GLY A 286 -6.51 10.21 32.07
N SER A 287 -7.71 10.77 32.21
CA SER A 287 -8.94 9.99 32.28
C SER A 287 -9.38 9.46 30.91
N THR A 288 -8.92 10.12 29.84
CA THR A 288 -9.35 9.85 28.46
C THR A 288 -8.29 9.15 27.61
N ARG A 289 -7.04 9.08 28.08
CA ARG A 289 -6.00 8.23 27.47
C ARG A 289 -5.90 6.91 28.24
N ARG A 290 -5.86 5.81 27.51
CA ARG A 290 -5.84 4.45 28.04
C ARG A 290 -4.81 3.62 27.31
N VAL A 291 -4.11 2.80 28.08
CA VAL A 291 -3.19 1.81 27.54
C VAL A 291 -3.97 0.53 27.27
N ALA A 292 -3.86 0.05 26.03
CA ALA A 292 -4.26 -1.30 25.67
C ALA A 292 -3.01 -2.09 25.28
N ALA A 293 -2.65 -3.09 26.06
CA ALA A 293 -1.44 -3.88 25.88
C ALA A 293 -1.71 -5.37 26.09
N GLY A 294 -0.81 -6.18 25.55
CA GLY A 294 -0.93 -7.63 25.61
C GLY A 294 0.07 -8.32 24.70
N ALA A 295 -0.23 -9.56 24.34
CA ALA A 295 0.62 -10.36 23.48
C ALA A 295 -0.16 -11.13 22.41
N VAL A 296 0.48 -11.31 21.26
CA VAL A 296 0.05 -12.18 20.16
C VAL A 296 0.74 -13.54 20.27
N SER A 297 0.00 -14.63 20.03
CA SER A 297 0.54 -16.00 19.98
C SER A 297 0.14 -16.70 18.67
N PRO A 298 1.09 -17.30 17.92
CA PRO A 298 2.54 -17.30 18.16
C PRO A 298 3.17 -15.91 18.01
N ALA A 299 4.33 -15.71 18.63
CA ALA A 299 5.13 -14.51 18.46
C ALA A 299 5.85 -14.56 17.11
N GLU A 300 5.37 -13.79 16.13
CA GLU A 300 5.86 -13.84 14.76
C GLU A 300 5.80 -12.47 14.06
N ALA A 301 6.01 -11.41 14.83
CA ALA A 301 5.98 -10.04 14.31
C ALA A 301 4.63 -9.68 13.67
N ALA A 302 3.53 -10.07 14.33
CA ALA A 302 2.20 -9.80 13.85
C ALA A 302 1.89 -8.30 13.85
N LEU A 303 1.20 -7.83 12.81
CA LEU A 303 0.62 -6.49 12.79
C LEU A 303 -0.66 -6.51 13.61
N VAL A 304 -0.72 -5.71 14.68
CA VAL A 304 -1.90 -5.53 15.52
C VAL A 304 -2.56 -4.20 15.16
N ARG A 305 -3.88 -4.20 14.99
CA ARG A 305 -4.69 -3.05 14.58
C ARG A 305 -5.75 -2.81 15.63
N ALA A 306 -5.86 -1.57 16.11
CA ALA A 306 -6.95 -1.12 16.96
C ALA A 306 -8.07 -0.58 16.06
N LEU A 307 -9.17 -1.31 16.00
CA LEU A 307 -10.35 -0.94 15.25
C LEU A 307 -11.39 -0.31 16.17
N GLN A 308 -12.07 0.71 15.68
CA GLN A 308 -13.16 1.37 16.38
C GLN A 308 -14.39 1.34 15.49
N LYS A 309 -15.50 0.83 16.05
CA LYS A 309 -16.80 0.86 15.40
C LYS A 309 -17.40 2.24 15.59
N VAL A 310 -17.51 3.04 14.54
CA VAL A 310 -18.07 4.39 14.56
C VAL A 310 -19.51 4.37 14.04
N ARG A 311 -20.38 5.08 14.75
CA ARG A 311 -21.78 5.26 14.36
C ARG A 311 -22.13 6.73 14.53
N GLY A 312 -22.61 7.38 13.48
CA GLY A 312 -23.20 8.71 13.61
C GLY A 312 -24.64 8.60 14.11
N ASP A 313 -25.06 9.45 15.04
CA ASP A 313 -26.49 9.66 15.39
C ASP A 313 -27.23 10.50 14.31
N VAL A 314 -26.66 10.57 13.10
CA VAL A 314 -27.13 11.44 12.02
C VAL A 314 -28.08 10.63 11.15
N ALA A 315 -29.33 11.08 11.05
CA ALA A 315 -30.39 10.51 10.20
C ALA A 315 -30.03 10.37 8.70
N ALA A 316 -28.82 10.77 8.28
CA ALA A 316 -28.25 10.65 6.94
C ALA A 316 -27.34 9.43 6.73
N MET A 317 -26.91 8.72 7.80
CA MET A 317 -26.25 7.43 7.64
C MET A 317 -27.32 6.37 7.33
N ALA A 318 -27.71 6.28 6.06
CA ALA A 318 -28.66 5.27 5.60
C ALA A 318 -28.12 3.82 5.74
N ASP A 319 -26.83 3.67 6.05
CA ASP A 319 -26.09 2.42 5.91
C ASP A 319 -25.22 2.12 7.15
N GLY A 320 -25.86 1.68 8.24
CA GLY A 320 -25.23 0.89 9.29
C GLY A 320 -24.05 1.51 10.06
N ASP A 321 -23.38 0.66 10.81
CA ASP A 321 -22.17 0.99 11.56
C ASP A 321 -20.94 0.91 10.63
N VAL A 322 -20.00 1.84 10.74
CA VAL A 322 -18.71 1.77 10.02
C VAL A 322 -17.63 1.33 11.00
N VAL A 323 -16.65 0.54 10.57
CA VAL A 323 -15.47 0.22 11.39
C VAL A 323 -14.25 0.87 10.75
N VAL A 324 -13.43 1.53 11.57
CA VAL A 324 -12.20 2.20 11.14
C VAL A 324 -11.01 1.72 11.96
N GLU A 325 -9.83 1.69 11.34
CA GLU A 325 -8.57 1.55 12.06
C GLU A 325 -8.13 2.92 12.58
N VAL A 326 -7.90 3.02 13.89
CA VAL A 326 -7.46 4.27 14.53
C VAL A 326 -6.00 4.23 14.94
N ALA A 327 -5.43 3.03 15.10
CA ALA A 327 -4.02 2.84 15.39
C ALA A 327 -3.57 1.44 14.96
N PHE A 328 -2.27 1.27 14.76
CA PHE A 328 -1.62 -0.03 14.58
C PHE A 328 -0.31 -0.08 15.37
N ALA A 329 0.14 -1.30 15.65
CA ALA A 329 1.42 -1.58 16.28
C ALA A 329 1.97 -2.90 15.72
N ASN A 330 3.28 -2.96 15.51
CA ASN A 330 3.96 -4.23 15.23
C ASN A 330 4.27 -4.92 16.55
N ALA A 331 3.74 -6.12 16.75
CA ALA A 331 4.09 -6.95 17.90
C ALA A 331 5.58 -7.29 17.87
N LEU A 332 6.21 -7.36 19.04
CA LEU A 332 7.61 -7.74 19.16
C LEU A 332 7.82 -9.16 18.59
N ALA A 333 8.82 -9.33 17.73
CA ALA A 333 8.97 -10.56 16.95
C ALA A 333 9.11 -11.83 17.80
N ASP A 334 9.76 -11.72 18.96
CA ASP A 334 10.11 -12.89 19.79
C ASP A 334 9.16 -13.11 20.97
N THR A 335 8.47 -12.07 21.43
CA THR A 335 7.59 -12.13 22.62
C THR A 335 6.12 -11.98 22.28
N GLY A 336 5.80 -11.39 21.11
CA GLY A 336 4.44 -11.10 20.68
C GLY A 336 3.86 -9.86 21.35
N ASP A 337 4.61 -9.17 22.21
CA ASP A 337 4.09 -8.04 22.98
C ASP A 337 3.74 -6.86 22.08
N PHE A 338 2.63 -6.20 22.39
CA PHE A 338 2.20 -4.96 21.76
C PHE A 338 1.57 -4.03 22.80
N ALA A 339 1.54 -2.73 22.49
CA ALA A 339 0.85 -1.74 23.30
C ALA A 339 0.36 -0.58 22.43
N PHE A 340 -0.74 0.03 22.86
CA PHE A 340 -1.33 1.22 22.27
C PHE A 340 -1.58 2.27 23.35
N ASP A 341 -1.44 3.55 22.97
CA ASP A 341 -2.01 4.69 23.70
C ASP A 341 -3.24 5.17 22.93
N LEU A 342 -4.43 4.86 23.45
CA LEU A 342 -5.71 5.11 22.79
C LEU A 342 -6.52 6.16 23.55
N ASN A 343 -7.32 6.93 22.81
CA ASN A 343 -8.28 7.84 23.41
C ASN A 343 -9.64 7.14 23.57
N VAL A 344 -10.32 7.34 24.70
CA VAL A 344 -11.66 6.77 24.96
C VAL A 344 -12.80 7.76 24.72
N GLU A 345 -12.49 9.01 24.38
CA GLU A 345 -13.52 9.93 23.92
C GLU A 345 -14.15 9.44 22.61
N PRO A 346 -15.42 9.79 22.34
CA PRO A 346 -16.04 9.42 21.08
C PRO A 346 -15.27 9.99 19.89
N ALA A 347 -15.31 9.31 18.74
CA ALA A 347 -14.82 9.90 17.50
C ALA A 347 -15.73 11.06 17.07
N LEU A 348 -15.18 12.00 16.31
CA LEU A 348 -15.92 13.04 15.59
C LEU A 348 -16.25 12.52 14.19
N VAL A 349 -17.53 12.37 13.86
CA VAL A 349 -18.01 11.69 12.64
C VAL A 349 -18.93 12.59 11.83
N GLY A 350 -18.80 12.56 10.50
CA GLY A 350 -19.70 13.26 9.57
C GLY A 350 -19.30 13.06 8.11
N ASP A 351 -20.07 13.62 7.18
CA ASP A 351 -19.77 13.62 5.74
C ASP A 351 -18.95 14.88 5.34
N PRO A 352 -18.32 14.93 4.16
CA PRO A 352 -17.57 16.09 3.70
C PRO A 352 -18.45 17.36 3.68
N GLY A 353 -17.92 18.46 4.22
CA GLY A 353 -18.64 19.75 4.30
C GLY A 353 -19.72 19.82 5.39
N THR A 354 -19.87 18.80 6.22
CA THR A 354 -20.82 18.80 7.35
C THR A 354 -20.11 19.09 8.68
N VAL A 355 -20.89 19.52 9.67
CA VAL A 355 -20.38 19.64 11.05
C VAL A 355 -20.25 18.25 11.65
N LEU A 356 -19.04 17.92 12.12
CA LEU A 356 -18.78 16.64 12.77
C LEU A 356 -19.49 16.56 14.13
N ALA A 357 -20.02 15.40 14.46
CA ALA A 357 -20.71 15.12 15.71
C ALA A 357 -20.07 13.94 16.45
N ASP A 358 -20.38 13.81 17.73
CA ASP A 358 -19.91 12.67 18.53
C ASP A 358 -20.49 11.36 17.98
N GLY A 359 -19.62 10.37 17.77
CA GLY A 359 -20.02 9.01 17.47
C GLY A 359 -20.47 8.22 18.70
N ASP A 360 -21.13 7.09 18.49
CA ASP A 360 -21.55 6.16 19.57
C ASP A 360 -20.50 5.05 19.78
N ASN A 361 -19.27 5.45 20.12
CA ASN A 361 -18.09 4.56 20.08
C ASN A 361 -17.05 4.79 21.19
N ALA A 362 -17.42 5.54 22.23
CA ALA A 362 -16.52 5.92 23.31
C ALA A 362 -15.89 4.70 24.01
N GLY A 363 -14.55 4.64 24.01
CA GLY A 363 -13.76 3.64 24.73
C GLY A 363 -13.88 2.19 24.26
N MET A 364 -14.63 1.90 23.20
CA MET A 364 -14.85 0.55 22.69
C MET A 364 -13.96 0.24 21.48
N PHE A 365 -13.17 -0.83 21.58
CA PHE A 365 -12.23 -1.23 20.54
C PHE A 365 -12.30 -2.73 20.22
N THR A 366 -11.96 -3.07 18.98
CA THR A 366 -11.65 -4.44 18.56
C THR A 366 -10.18 -4.48 18.16
N PHE A 367 -9.41 -5.39 18.76
CA PHE A 367 -8.01 -5.59 18.40
C PHE A 367 -7.89 -6.76 17.43
N VAL A 368 -7.34 -6.53 16.25
CA VAL A 368 -7.14 -7.57 15.23
C VAL A 368 -5.65 -7.73 14.98
N ALA A 369 -5.15 -8.96 15.00
CA ALA A 369 -3.78 -9.28 14.65
C ALA A 369 -3.72 -10.12 13.38
N SER A 370 -2.72 -9.85 12.54
CA SER A 370 -2.41 -10.63 11.34
C SER A 370 -0.92 -10.95 11.28
N GLY A 371 -0.58 -12.21 11.04
CA GLY A 371 0.78 -12.72 10.91
C GLY A 371 0.88 -13.87 9.92
N ASP A 372 2.02 -14.57 9.95
CA ASP A 372 2.30 -15.69 9.04
C ASP A 372 1.47 -16.95 9.40
N ALA A 373 1.06 -17.09 10.66
CA ALA A 373 0.19 -18.14 11.18
C ALA A 373 -1.31 -17.87 10.96
N GLY A 374 -1.67 -16.70 10.41
CA GLY A 374 -3.03 -16.31 10.07
C GLY A 374 -3.51 -15.06 10.82
N THR A 375 -4.77 -15.07 11.24
CA THR A 375 -5.43 -13.91 11.88
C THR A 375 -6.06 -14.25 13.22
N GLY A 376 -6.24 -13.26 14.08
CA GLY A 376 -6.92 -13.40 15.36
C GLY A 376 -7.49 -12.07 15.83
N GLU A 377 -8.47 -12.10 16.73
CA GLU A 377 -9.08 -10.88 17.26
C GLU A 377 -9.51 -10.98 18.71
N VAL A 378 -9.61 -9.81 19.36
CA VAL A 378 -10.28 -9.61 20.65
C VAL A 378 -11.31 -8.49 20.46
N PRO A 379 -12.61 -8.82 20.26
CA PRO A 379 -13.64 -7.84 19.99
C PRO A 379 -14.18 -7.19 21.28
N ASN A 380 -14.73 -5.99 21.14
CA ASN A 380 -15.50 -5.29 22.18
C ASN A 380 -14.75 -5.07 23.50
N VAL A 381 -13.47 -4.72 23.44
CA VAL A 381 -12.68 -4.31 24.61
C VAL A 381 -13.12 -2.91 25.03
N ASP A 382 -13.57 -2.79 26.28
CA ASP A 382 -13.95 -1.52 26.89
C ASP A 382 -12.80 -0.95 27.72
N LEU A 383 -12.28 0.21 27.32
CA LEU A 383 -11.23 0.94 28.00
C LEU A 383 -11.76 2.06 28.92
N ASN A 384 -13.08 2.30 28.95
CA ASN A 384 -13.67 3.32 29.83
C ASN A 384 -13.32 3.09 31.32
N PRO A 385 -13.34 1.84 31.85
CA PRO A 385 -13.00 1.59 33.25
C PRO A 385 -11.53 1.83 33.60
N GLY A 386 -10.61 1.78 32.64
CA GLY A 386 -9.16 1.83 32.90
C GLY A 386 -8.34 1.16 31.80
N ASP A 387 -7.02 1.09 32.04
CA ASP A 387 -6.09 0.40 31.16
C ASP A 387 -6.38 -1.11 31.13
N VAL A 388 -6.15 -1.74 29.98
CA VAL A 388 -6.25 -3.19 29.79
C VAL A 388 -4.88 -3.69 29.32
N LEU A 389 -4.19 -4.46 30.15
CA LEU A 389 -2.77 -4.81 29.95
C LEU A 389 -2.51 -6.30 29.70
N ASP A 390 -3.58 -7.09 29.63
CA ASP A 390 -3.57 -8.55 29.55
C ASP A 390 -4.29 -9.07 28.29
N LEU A 391 -4.34 -8.27 27.22
CA LEU A 391 -4.90 -8.73 25.95
C LEU A 391 -4.13 -9.96 25.43
N SER A 392 -4.88 -10.96 24.96
CA SER A 392 -4.30 -12.16 24.37
C SER A 392 -4.96 -12.42 23.03
N ILE A 393 -4.18 -12.32 21.96
CA ILE A 393 -4.65 -12.58 20.60
C ILE A 393 -3.99 -13.85 20.10
N VAL A 394 -4.79 -14.88 19.81
CA VAL A 394 -4.31 -16.15 19.26
C VAL A 394 -4.55 -16.14 17.75
N LEU A 395 -3.49 -16.31 16.96
CA LEU A 395 -3.60 -16.39 15.51
C LEU A 395 -4.03 -17.80 15.10
N ALA A 396 -4.93 -17.85 14.12
CA ALA A 396 -5.38 -19.06 13.47
C ALA A 396 -5.42 -18.87 11.94
N PRO A 397 -5.21 -19.94 11.15
CA PRO A 397 -5.16 -19.90 9.69
C PRO A 397 -6.39 -19.31 9.01
#